data_AF-A0A6J7G831-F1
#
_entry.id   AF-A0A6J7G831-F1
#
_cell.length_a   1.000
_cell.length_b   1.000
_cell.length_c   1.000
_cell.angle_alpha   90.00
_cell.angle_beta   90.00
_cell.angle_gamma   90.00
#
_symmetry.space_group_name_H-M   'P 1'
#
loop_
_entity.id
_entity.type
_entity.pdbx_description
1 polymer ?
#
loop_
_entity_poly.entity_id
_entity_poly.type
_entity_poly.pdbx_seq_one_letter_code
_entity_poly.pdbx_strand_id
1 'polypeptide(L)'
;MEFSAPSPEKHPFVMWSWGLLRLDFTGIALSALFFCWSLTPSLLPRGWLFQGIIGGINSAIGYAFGVAVGWAVTRWWLSSRSWWPLPRKVELAVKVVVLVVAVAASMIMLAVSAQWQRELAALMDAEGTTTTGYLRTGALSIAIAALLISISRVLRDVVRLLARQINRIVKMPREVANALGVIVLVVLVVALVQGVLLRAVSEVTNSVFSLQNNETREGTEQPVADERSGSPNSLAPWDTLGFEGRNFVSSGLRADEMERATGRPSLEPIRAYAGLETAETQDERLDIVVAELERTGAFQRKALIVVPTTGTGWVNPTAVEAEELMFDGDVATVASQYSYLPSWISFIAEGDKAAQAGKALIDKVHDRWLQEPEATRPKFYVYGESLGTKSGEGAFDGLADIRATTDGVLWVGPPNDNRIWSQFVSRRDPGSPEVRPVYSEGLTVRFADNSSGIPPEDQPWYAPRILYVQHASDPVVWWSPDLLFERPDWLSEPPGPDRLPSMRWFPVVTFWQVAADLTNAAGVPDGHGHNYGTLVLDGWVAVAAPEGWTDRDTERVRGVMEQFAGRDGPEK
;
A
#
# COMPACT_ATOMS: atom_id res chain seq x y z
N MET A 1 30.14 -45.35 23.75
CA MET A 1 30.63 -44.59 22.58
C MET A 1 30.69 -43.14 22.97
N GLU A 2 31.89 -42.63 23.26
CA GLU A 2 32.10 -41.20 23.48
C GLU A 2 31.85 -40.47 22.16
N PHE A 3 30.90 -39.54 22.14
CA PHE A 3 30.75 -38.61 21.03
C PHE A 3 31.91 -37.61 21.10
N SER A 4 33.02 -37.95 20.44
CA SER A 4 34.14 -37.04 20.22
C SER A 4 33.64 -35.84 19.41
N ALA A 5 33.64 -34.64 19.99
CA ALA A 5 33.36 -33.43 19.23
C ALA A 5 34.38 -33.30 18.08
N PRO A 6 33.96 -33.03 16.83
CA PRO A 6 34.87 -32.94 15.69
C PRO A 6 35.94 -31.87 15.91
N SER A 7 37.20 -32.18 15.60
CA SER A 7 38.30 -31.23 15.82
C SER A 7 38.25 -30.08 14.78
N PRO A 8 38.56 -28.83 15.18
CA PRO A 8 38.55 -27.66 14.29
C PRO A 8 39.40 -27.78 13.03
N GLU A 9 40.47 -28.57 13.09
CA GLU A 9 41.45 -28.72 12.01
C GLU A 9 41.06 -29.76 10.96
N LYS A 10 40.21 -30.75 11.31
CA LYS A 10 39.85 -31.85 10.40
C LYS A 10 38.57 -31.61 9.60
N HIS A 11 37.63 -30.81 10.12
CA HIS A 11 36.37 -30.51 9.45
C HIS A 11 36.00 -29.02 9.57
N PRO A 12 36.76 -28.12 8.91
CA PRO A 12 36.57 -26.67 9.03
C PRO A 12 35.16 -26.22 8.60
N PHE A 13 34.59 -26.85 7.57
CA PHE A 13 33.22 -26.58 7.12
C PHE A 13 32.15 -27.00 8.14
N VAL A 14 32.31 -28.18 8.77
CA VAL A 14 31.37 -28.69 9.78
C VAL A 14 31.44 -27.88 11.08
N MET A 15 32.65 -27.44 11.46
CA MET A 15 32.82 -26.58 12.64
C MET A 15 32.34 -25.14 12.39
N TRP A 16 32.48 -24.64 11.17
CA TRP A 16 31.87 -23.39 10.74
C TRP A 16 30.34 -23.49 10.75
N SER A 17 29.75 -24.56 10.20
CA SER A 17 28.30 -24.76 10.22
C SER A 17 27.75 -24.97 11.64
N TRP A 18 28.48 -25.66 12.52
CA TRP A 18 28.13 -25.74 13.95
C TRP A 18 28.25 -24.39 14.67
N GLY A 19 29.14 -23.51 14.22
CA GLY A 19 29.24 -22.13 14.67
C GLY A 19 28.00 -21.29 14.32
N LEU A 20 27.29 -21.62 13.24
CA LEU A 20 26.01 -20.98 12.88
C LEU A 20 24.89 -21.31 13.87
N LEU A 21 24.99 -22.44 14.58
CA LEU A 21 24.01 -22.87 15.60
C LEU A 21 24.28 -22.28 16.99
N ARG A 22 25.44 -21.65 17.22
CA ARG A 22 25.71 -20.98 18.51
C ARG A 22 24.84 -19.73 18.64
N LEU A 23 23.97 -19.69 19.64
CA LEU A 23 23.11 -18.54 19.92
C LEU A 23 23.63 -17.76 21.12
N ASP A 24 23.54 -16.43 21.03
CA ASP A 24 23.82 -15.50 22.11
C ASP A 24 22.59 -15.38 23.01
N PHE A 25 22.77 -15.41 24.34
CA PHE A 25 21.64 -15.42 25.27
C PHE A 25 20.92 -14.07 25.38
N THR A 26 21.65 -12.95 25.26
CA THR A 26 21.02 -11.62 25.14
C THR A 26 20.31 -11.46 23.81
N GLY A 27 20.87 -12.03 22.74
CA GLY A 27 20.20 -12.18 21.45
C GLY A 27 18.89 -12.96 21.54
N ILE A 28 18.86 -14.12 22.21
CA ILE A 28 17.64 -14.91 22.41
C ILE A 28 16.56 -14.13 23.16
N ALA A 29 16.94 -13.41 24.22
CA ALA A 29 15.99 -12.63 25.01
C ALA A 29 15.29 -11.55 24.17
N LEU A 30 16.06 -10.73 23.42
CA LEU A 30 15.49 -9.67 22.58
C LEU A 30 14.83 -10.20 21.30
N SER A 31 15.29 -11.34 20.78
CA SER A 31 14.61 -12.08 19.71
C SER A 31 13.20 -12.48 20.12
N ALA A 32 13.03 -13.06 21.31
CA ALA A 32 11.72 -13.40 21.84
C ALA A 32 10.86 -12.17 22.12
N LEU A 33 11.45 -11.08 22.63
CA LEU A 33 10.73 -9.82 22.85
C LEU A 33 10.15 -9.25 21.55
N PHE A 34 10.98 -9.12 20.50
CA PHE A 34 10.54 -8.59 19.21
C PHE A 34 9.54 -9.53 18.51
N PHE A 35 9.72 -10.85 18.66
CA PHE A 35 8.71 -11.81 18.22
C PHE A 35 7.37 -11.60 18.93
N CYS A 36 7.38 -11.45 20.27
CA CYS A 36 6.18 -11.16 21.05
C CYS A 36 5.52 -9.84 20.62
N TRP A 37 6.30 -8.78 20.38
CA TRP A 37 5.78 -7.52 19.86
C TRP A 37 5.17 -7.68 18.47
N SER A 38 5.77 -8.48 17.58
CA SER A 38 5.22 -8.71 16.24
C SER A 38 3.84 -9.38 16.25
N LEU A 39 3.52 -10.10 17.33
CA LEU A 39 2.26 -10.82 17.52
C LEU A 39 1.13 -9.95 18.09
N THR A 40 1.41 -8.69 18.46
CA THR A 40 0.37 -7.74 18.88
C THR A 40 -0.56 -7.40 17.71
N PRO A 41 -1.76 -6.85 17.99
CA PRO A 41 -2.68 -6.42 16.94
C PRO A 41 -2.03 -5.41 16.00
N SER A 42 -2.41 -5.50 14.73
CA SER A 42 -2.08 -4.53 13.67
C SER A 42 -3.39 -4.01 13.06
N LEU A 43 -3.35 -3.41 11.88
CA LEU A 43 -4.54 -2.86 11.22
C LEU A 43 -5.46 -3.96 10.69
N LEU A 44 -4.92 -5.01 10.07
CA LEU A 44 -5.72 -6.05 9.42
C LEU A 44 -5.52 -7.45 10.02
N PRO A 45 -6.52 -8.35 9.91
CA PRO A 45 -6.35 -9.77 10.20
C PRO A 45 -5.27 -10.37 9.31
N ARG A 46 -4.38 -11.18 9.89
CA ARG A 46 -3.24 -11.77 9.17
C ARG A 46 -3.33 -13.29 9.13
N GLY A 47 -3.13 -13.82 7.94
CA GLY A 47 -2.88 -15.24 7.74
C GLY A 47 -1.57 -15.70 8.40
N TRP A 48 -1.48 -17.00 8.67
CA TRP A 48 -0.33 -17.59 9.36
C TRP A 48 1.01 -17.39 8.63
N LEU A 49 0.97 -17.32 7.30
CA LEU A 49 2.14 -17.16 6.42
C LEU A 49 2.79 -15.79 6.65
N PHE A 50 2.03 -14.71 6.47
CA PHE A 50 2.53 -13.34 6.64
C PHE A 50 2.94 -13.06 8.08
N GLN A 51 2.13 -13.48 9.06
CA GLN A 51 2.49 -13.38 10.48
C GLN A 51 3.80 -14.13 10.79
N GLY A 52 3.98 -15.32 10.18
CA GLY A 52 5.19 -16.12 10.35
C GLY A 52 6.43 -15.41 9.80
N ILE A 53 6.33 -14.83 8.60
CA ILE A 53 7.41 -14.07 7.96
C ILE A 53 7.80 -12.86 8.81
N ILE A 54 6.85 -11.99 9.18
CA ILE A 54 7.15 -10.79 9.97
C ILE A 54 7.65 -11.14 11.37
N GLY A 55 7.13 -12.22 11.97
CA GLY A 55 7.60 -12.69 13.27
C GLY A 55 9.07 -13.12 13.21
N GLY A 56 9.46 -13.77 12.10
CA GLY A 56 10.86 -14.14 11.87
C GLY A 56 11.78 -12.95 11.60
N ILE A 57 11.34 -11.97 10.80
CA ILE A 57 12.08 -10.74 10.52
C ILE A 57 12.32 -9.96 11.82
N ASN A 58 11.26 -9.68 12.57
CA ASN A 58 11.36 -8.95 13.84
C ASN A 58 12.21 -9.72 14.86
N SER A 59 12.05 -11.04 14.95
CA SER A 59 12.89 -11.90 15.79
C SER A 59 14.38 -11.81 15.43
N ALA A 60 14.72 -11.79 14.14
CA ALA A 60 16.10 -11.64 13.68
C ALA A 60 16.67 -10.24 13.99
N ILE A 61 15.87 -9.19 13.83
CA ILE A 61 16.24 -7.81 14.21
C ILE A 61 16.47 -7.72 15.73
N GLY A 62 15.55 -8.25 16.53
CA GLY A 62 15.67 -8.33 17.98
C GLY A 62 16.90 -9.12 18.41
N TYR A 63 17.21 -10.22 17.72
CA TYR A 63 18.45 -10.99 17.96
C TYR A 63 19.70 -10.15 17.68
N ALA A 64 19.76 -9.47 16.54
CA ALA A 64 20.90 -8.63 16.17
C ALA A 64 21.11 -7.48 17.16
N PHE A 65 20.02 -6.83 17.56
CA PHE A 65 20.04 -5.79 18.58
C PHE A 65 20.49 -6.35 19.94
N GLY A 66 19.99 -7.52 20.35
CA GLY A 66 20.39 -8.19 21.60
C GLY A 66 21.87 -8.54 21.64
N VAL A 67 22.42 -9.05 20.53
CA VAL A 67 23.86 -9.30 20.41
C VAL A 67 24.67 -8.01 20.53
N ALA A 68 24.23 -6.91 19.89
CA ALA A 68 24.91 -5.63 19.95
C ALA A 68 24.90 -5.04 21.37
N VAL A 69 23.74 -5.08 22.04
CA VAL A 69 23.57 -4.65 23.43
C VAL A 69 24.42 -5.50 24.36
N GLY A 70 24.35 -6.83 24.26
CA GLY A 70 25.15 -7.75 25.07
C GLY A 70 26.66 -7.51 24.90
N TRP A 71 27.10 -7.28 23.66
CA TRP A 71 28.49 -6.91 23.37
C TRP A 71 28.88 -5.57 24.01
N ALA A 72 28.09 -4.51 23.84
CA ALA A 72 28.38 -3.18 24.36
C ALA A 72 28.44 -3.17 25.90
N VAL A 73 27.43 -3.78 26.54
CA VAL A 73 27.34 -3.93 27.99
C VAL A 73 28.54 -4.72 28.53
N THR A 74 28.92 -5.81 27.87
CA THR A 74 30.09 -6.60 28.27
C THR A 74 31.37 -5.80 28.12
N ARG A 75 31.54 -5.11 26.98
CA ARG A 75 32.77 -4.42 26.60
C ARG A 75 33.03 -3.17 27.44
N TRP A 76 32.01 -2.39 27.75
CA TRP A 76 32.14 -1.08 28.39
C TRP A 76 31.76 -1.08 29.87
N TRP A 77 30.95 -2.03 30.34
CA TRP A 77 30.49 -2.05 31.72
C TRP A 77 30.97 -3.27 32.49
N LEU A 78 30.58 -4.48 32.07
CA LEU A 78 30.86 -5.71 32.84
C LEU A 78 32.35 -6.05 32.91
N SER A 79 33.12 -5.79 31.85
CA SER A 79 34.58 -6.03 31.80
C SER A 79 35.36 -5.29 32.89
N SER A 80 34.81 -4.19 33.42
CA SER A 80 35.40 -3.40 34.51
C SER A 80 35.01 -3.87 35.91
N ARG A 81 34.14 -4.88 36.03
CA ARG A 81 33.59 -5.34 37.31
C ARG A 81 34.34 -6.57 37.81
N SER A 82 34.73 -6.53 39.08
CA SER A 82 35.50 -7.61 39.74
C SER A 82 34.77 -8.94 39.85
N TRP A 83 33.44 -8.94 39.80
CA TRP A 83 32.60 -10.14 39.87
C TRP A 83 32.32 -10.78 38.50
N TRP A 84 32.82 -10.19 37.40
CA TRP A 84 32.65 -10.69 36.04
C TRP A 84 33.95 -11.35 35.54
N PRO A 85 33.89 -12.53 34.89
CA PRO A 85 32.69 -13.29 34.50
C PRO A 85 32.01 -14.03 35.66
N LEU A 86 30.71 -14.30 35.51
CA LEU A 86 29.92 -15.05 36.50
C LEU A 86 30.46 -16.48 36.72
N PRO A 87 30.24 -17.07 37.91
CA PRO A 87 30.52 -18.49 38.13
C PRO A 87 29.74 -19.37 37.14
N ARG A 88 30.38 -20.42 36.60
CA ARG A 88 29.81 -21.27 35.53
C ARG A 88 28.41 -21.84 35.83
N LYS A 89 28.12 -22.15 37.10
CA LYS A 89 26.79 -22.62 37.53
C LYS A 89 25.72 -21.53 37.39
N VAL A 90 26.05 -20.30 37.76
CA VAL A 90 25.17 -19.13 37.64
C VAL A 90 24.98 -18.77 36.17
N GLU A 91 26.05 -18.77 35.38
CA GLU A 91 25.98 -18.53 33.94
C GLU A 91 25.07 -19.55 33.23
N LEU A 92 25.20 -20.83 33.54
CA LEU A 92 24.35 -21.88 32.98
C LEU A 92 22.88 -21.70 33.43
N ALA A 93 22.65 -21.40 34.71
CA ALA A 93 21.32 -21.16 35.24
C ALA A 93 20.64 -19.98 34.54
N VAL A 94 21.34 -18.86 34.35
CA VAL A 94 20.83 -17.68 33.62
C VAL A 94 20.49 -18.05 32.17
N LYS A 95 21.35 -18.79 31.46
CA LYS A 95 21.08 -19.21 30.09
C LYS A 95 19.82 -20.09 29.99
N VAL A 96 19.66 -21.04 30.91
CA VAL A 96 18.47 -21.91 30.95
C VAL A 96 17.22 -21.10 31.26
N VAL A 97 17.27 -20.20 32.26
CA VAL A 97 16.14 -19.35 32.63
C VAL A 97 15.73 -18.45 31.46
N VAL A 98 16.68 -17.78 30.80
CA VAL A 98 16.40 -16.93 29.63
C VAL A 98 15.72 -17.73 28.52
N LEU A 99 16.22 -18.93 28.22
CA LEU A 99 15.64 -19.79 27.19
C LEU A 99 14.21 -20.22 27.57
N VAL A 100 13.98 -20.67 28.81
CA VAL A 100 12.66 -21.11 29.28
C VAL A 100 11.67 -19.95 29.24
N VAL A 101 12.06 -18.78 29.73
CA VAL A 101 11.22 -17.57 29.72
C VAL A 101 10.92 -17.12 28.29
N ALA A 102 11.92 -17.12 27.40
CA ALA A 102 11.74 -16.76 25.99
C ALA A 102 10.74 -17.68 25.28
N VAL A 103 10.85 -18.99 25.49
CA VAL A 103 9.92 -19.99 24.92
C VAL A 103 8.53 -19.83 25.53
N ALA A 104 8.42 -19.72 26.86
CA ALA A 104 7.13 -19.55 27.53
C ALA A 104 6.42 -18.28 27.09
N ALA A 105 7.12 -17.14 27.05
CA ALA A 105 6.58 -15.87 26.58
C ALA A 105 6.09 -15.95 25.12
N SER A 106 6.88 -16.59 24.24
CA SER A 106 6.50 -16.78 22.84
C SER A 106 5.24 -17.63 22.68
N MET A 107 5.12 -18.72 23.46
CA MET A 107 3.95 -19.60 23.43
C MET A 107 2.69 -18.91 23.99
N ILE A 108 2.84 -18.17 25.09
CA ILE A 108 1.74 -17.37 25.67
C ILE A 108 1.28 -16.32 24.66
N MET A 109 2.22 -15.58 24.04
CA MET A 109 1.89 -14.54 23.07
C MET A 109 1.25 -15.09 21.80
N LEU A 110 1.61 -16.29 21.34
CA LEU A 110 0.89 -16.95 20.24
C LEU A 110 -0.58 -17.22 20.61
N ALA A 111 -0.86 -17.65 21.84
CA ALA A 111 -2.22 -17.89 22.31
C ALA A 111 -3.03 -16.59 22.46
N VAL A 112 -2.41 -15.54 23.01
CA VAL A 112 -3.04 -14.21 23.14
C VAL A 112 -3.28 -13.58 21.77
N SER A 113 -2.32 -13.68 20.85
CA SER A 113 -2.44 -13.19 19.48
C SER A 113 -3.62 -13.81 18.74
N ALA A 114 -3.88 -15.10 18.97
CA ALA A 114 -5.04 -15.77 18.40
C ALA A 114 -6.37 -15.14 18.86
N GLN A 115 -6.43 -14.64 20.09
CA GLN A 115 -7.61 -13.92 20.58
C GLN A 115 -7.77 -12.56 19.91
N TRP A 116 -6.70 -11.76 19.85
CA TRP A 116 -6.75 -10.47 19.17
C TRP A 116 -7.10 -10.54 17.69
N GLN A 117 -6.67 -11.59 17.01
CA GLN A 117 -6.98 -11.78 15.59
C GLN A 117 -8.44 -12.19 15.39
N ARG A 118 -9.05 -12.91 16.34
CA ARG A 118 -10.50 -13.14 16.33
C ARG A 118 -11.28 -11.85 16.62
N GLU A 119 -10.81 -11.02 17.54
CA GLU A 119 -11.41 -9.71 17.81
C GLU A 119 -11.33 -8.79 16.60
N LEU A 120 -10.19 -8.77 15.90
CA LEU A 120 -9.99 -7.96 14.69
C LEU A 120 -10.86 -8.46 13.53
N ALA A 121 -10.92 -9.78 13.33
CA ALA A 121 -11.78 -10.36 12.31
C ALA A 121 -13.27 -10.07 12.60
N ALA A 122 -13.70 -10.19 13.86
CA ALA A 122 -15.06 -9.85 14.26
C ALA A 122 -15.39 -8.36 14.13
N LEU A 123 -14.40 -7.46 14.33
CA LEU A 123 -14.56 -6.03 14.14
C LEU A 123 -14.82 -5.66 12.66
N MET A 124 -14.33 -6.49 11.73
CA MET A 124 -14.37 -6.24 10.28
C MET A 124 -15.34 -7.17 9.54
N ASP A 125 -16.13 -7.97 10.26
CA ASP A 125 -16.95 -9.05 9.71
C ASP A 125 -16.18 -10.01 8.76
N ALA A 126 -14.89 -10.19 9.02
CA ALA A 126 -14.00 -11.00 8.20
C ALA A 126 -13.91 -12.45 8.72
N GLU A 127 -13.53 -13.38 7.84
CA GLU A 127 -13.29 -14.77 8.25
C GLU A 127 -12.17 -14.87 9.29
N GLY A 128 -12.49 -15.42 10.46
CA GLY A 128 -11.55 -15.60 11.55
C GLY A 128 -10.48 -16.67 11.27
N THR A 129 -9.29 -16.48 11.85
CA THR A 129 -8.19 -17.44 11.72
C THR A 129 -8.41 -18.72 12.56
N THR A 130 -7.91 -19.86 12.06
CA THR A 130 -7.98 -21.15 12.75
C THR A 130 -6.83 -21.34 13.75
N THR A 131 -7.05 -22.10 14.83
CA THR A 131 -6.03 -22.41 15.84
C THR A 131 -4.79 -23.09 15.28
N THR A 132 -4.95 -23.91 14.23
CA THR A 132 -3.84 -24.59 13.54
C THR A 132 -2.93 -23.62 12.78
N GLY A 133 -3.45 -22.44 12.39
CA GLY A 133 -2.67 -21.36 11.80
C GLY A 133 -1.55 -20.86 12.73
N TYR A 134 -1.82 -20.70 14.03
CA TYR A 134 -0.86 -20.10 14.97
C TYR A 134 0.35 -20.98 15.28
N LEU A 135 0.19 -22.30 15.28
CA LEU A 135 1.32 -23.22 15.42
C LEU A 135 2.25 -23.15 14.21
N ARG A 136 1.68 -23.03 13.00
CA ARG A 136 2.45 -22.85 11.76
C ARG A 136 3.18 -21.52 11.74
N THR A 137 2.56 -20.45 12.24
CA THR A 137 3.20 -19.14 12.43
C THR A 137 4.48 -19.24 13.24
N GLY A 138 4.43 -19.86 14.42
CA GLY A 138 5.62 -20.00 15.28
C GLY A 138 6.75 -20.76 14.59
N ALA A 139 6.45 -21.88 13.94
CA ALA A 139 7.43 -22.68 13.20
C ALA A 139 8.07 -21.90 12.04
N LEU A 140 7.24 -21.19 11.26
CA LEU A 140 7.73 -20.37 10.14
C LEU A 140 8.59 -19.21 10.63
N SER A 141 8.20 -18.52 11.71
CA SER A 141 9.00 -17.45 12.29
C SER A 141 10.38 -17.92 12.74
N ILE A 142 10.47 -19.11 13.34
CA ILE A 142 11.77 -19.71 13.70
C ILE A 142 12.60 -19.98 12.44
N ALA A 143 11.99 -20.55 11.39
CA ALA A 143 12.68 -20.84 10.14
C ALA A 143 13.22 -19.56 9.46
N ILE A 144 12.39 -18.52 9.36
CA ILE A 144 12.78 -17.23 8.77
C ILE A 144 13.85 -16.53 9.62
N ALA A 145 13.69 -16.50 10.95
CA ALA A 145 14.70 -15.92 11.83
C ALA A 145 16.04 -16.66 11.71
N ALA A 146 16.02 -18.00 11.69
CA ALA A 146 17.22 -18.82 11.52
C ALA A 146 17.89 -18.56 10.16
N LEU A 147 17.10 -18.43 9.09
CA LEU A 147 17.60 -18.09 7.75
C LEU A 147 18.29 -16.72 7.74
N LEU A 148 17.61 -15.67 8.23
CA LEU A 148 18.14 -14.30 8.24
C LEU A 148 19.38 -14.18 9.14
N ILE A 149 19.38 -14.80 10.32
CA ILE A 149 20.54 -14.85 11.20
C ILE A 149 21.70 -15.58 10.52
N SER A 150 21.43 -16.69 9.82
CA SER A 150 22.47 -17.42 9.09
C SER A 150 23.06 -16.59 7.95
N ILE A 151 22.22 -15.92 7.16
CA ILE A 151 22.65 -14.98 6.11
C ILE A 151 23.52 -13.87 6.71
N SER A 152 23.09 -13.24 7.81
CA SER A 152 23.86 -12.18 8.47
C SER A 152 25.26 -12.64 8.93
N ARG A 153 25.38 -13.90 9.39
CA ARG A 153 26.65 -14.50 9.80
C ARG A 153 27.56 -14.78 8.60
N VAL A 154 27.00 -15.29 7.50
CA VAL A 154 27.73 -15.48 6.23
C VAL A 154 28.26 -14.14 5.73
N LEU A 155 27.42 -13.10 5.68
CA LEU A 155 27.83 -11.76 5.28
C LEU A 155 28.94 -11.20 6.18
N ARG A 156 28.82 -11.38 7.50
CA ARG A 156 29.87 -11.00 8.46
C ARG A 156 31.20 -11.71 8.19
N ASP A 157 31.16 -12.98 7.83
CA ASP A 157 32.37 -13.74 7.50
C ASP A 157 32.99 -13.30 6.17
N VAL A 158 32.18 -12.92 5.19
CA VAL A 158 32.63 -12.26 3.95
C VAL A 158 33.31 -10.93 4.26
N VAL A 159 32.71 -10.06 5.11
CA VAL A 159 33.34 -8.81 5.56
C VAL A 159 34.70 -9.06 6.20
N ARG A 160 34.79 -10.06 7.09
CA ARG A 160 36.05 -10.42 7.75
C ARG A 160 37.08 -10.92 6.75
N LEU A 161 36.68 -11.66 5.73
CA LEU A 161 37.56 -12.13 4.66
C LEU A 161 38.09 -10.96 3.84
N LEU A 162 37.21 -10.04 3.43
CA LEU A 162 37.59 -8.82 2.72
C LEU A 162 38.52 -7.95 3.58
N ALA A 163 38.19 -7.72 4.84
CA ALA A 163 39.00 -6.95 5.78
C ALA A 163 40.40 -7.59 5.99
N ARG A 164 40.50 -8.92 6.08
CA ARG A 164 41.79 -9.63 6.13
C ARG A 164 42.59 -9.41 4.85
N GLN A 165 41.95 -9.47 3.68
CA GLN A 165 42.62 -9.29 2.40
C GLN A 165 43.10 -7.85 2.21
N ILE A 166 42.28 -6.86 2.57
CA ILE A 166 42.65 -5.43 2.58
C ILE A 166 43.82 -5.20 3.54
N ASN A 167 43.75 -5.75 4.77
CA ASN A 167 44.84 -5.59 5.74
C ASN A 167 46.15 -6.26 5.28
N ARG A 168 46.06 -7.36 4.53
CA ARG A 168 47.24 -8.01 3.93
C ARG A 168 48.00 -7.08 2.97
N ILE A 169 47.28 -6.20 2.28
CA ILE A 169 47.84 -5.29 1.28
C ILE A 169 48.23 -3.95 1.91
N VAL A 170 47.33 -3.35 2.69
CA VAL A 170 47.45 -1.94 3.15
C VAL A 170 47.99 -1.81 4.59
N LYS A 171 48.11 -2.93 5.34
CA LYS A 171 48.68 -2.99 6.71
C LYS A 171 48.10 -1.94 7.68
N MET A 172 46.77 -1.82 7.72
CA MET A 172 46.06 -0.87 8.59
C MET A 172 45.58 -1.52 9.92
N PRO A 173 45.24 -0.71 10.95
CA PRO A 173 44.58 -1.19 12.16
C PRO A 173 43.31 -2.00 11.85
N ARG A 174 43.03 -3.03 12.64
CA ARG A 174 41.93 -3.99 12.39
C ARG A 174 40.56 -3.33 12.41
N GLU A 175 40.42 -2.31 13.23
CA GLU A 175 39.22 -1.50 13.41
C GLU A 175 38.86 -0.76 12.12
N VAL A 176 39.87 -0.13 11.50
CA VAL A 176 39.74 0.57 10.21
C VAL A 176 39.47 -0.41 9.08
N ALA A 177 40.17 -1.56 9.05
CA ALA A 177 39.96 -2.59 8.04
C ALA A 177 38.54 -3.20 8.10
N ASN A 178 37.98 -3.37 9.31
CA ASN A 178 36.60 -3.84 9.49
C ASN A 178 35.58 -2.78 9.04
N ALA A 179 35.77 -1.51 9.40
CA ALA A 179 34.89 -0.43 8.97
C ALA A 179 34.90 -0.29 7.43
N LEU A 180 36.08 -0.32 6.82
CA LEU A 180 36.24 -0.31 5.36
C LEU A 180 35.60 -1.54 4.71
N GLY A 181 35.76 -2.72 5.31
CA GLY A 181 35.11 -3.95 4.85
C GLY A 181 33.58 -3.89 4.89
N VAL A 182 33.00 -3.25 5.91
CA VAL A 182 31.55 -2.97 5.98
C VAL A 182 31.14 -2.01 4.88
N ILE A 183 31.85 -0.89 4.71
CA ILE A 183 31.56 0.10 3.66
C ILE A 183 31.62 -0.56 2.28
N VAL A 184 32.68 -1.34 1.99
CA VAL A 184 32.81 -2.07 0.72
C VAL A 184 31.68 -3.08 0.54
N LEU A 185 31.30 -3.83 1.58
CA LEU A 185 30.16 -4.73 1.47
C LEU A 185 28.87 -3.96 1.20
N VAL A 186 28.61 -2.86 1.92
CA VAL A 186 27.41 -2.03 1.72
C VAL A 186 27.38 -1.48 0.30
N VAL A 187 28.49 -0.92 -0.19
CA VAL A 187 28.60 -0.42 -1.57
C VAL A 187 28.40 -1.54 -2.58
N LEU A 188 29.00 -2.73 -2.37
CA LEU A 188 28.80 -3.87 -3.27
C LEU A 188 27.36 -4.37 -3.25
N VAL A 189 26.72 -4.43 -2.09
CA VAL A 189 25.31 -4.82 -1.96
C VAL A 189 24.42 -3.77 -2.63
N VAL A 190 24.62 -2.49 -2.36
CA VAL A 190 23.86 -1.40 -3.00
C VAL A 190 24.07 -1.38 -4.50
N ALA A 191 25.32 -1.50 -4.98
CA ALA A 191 25.63 -1.54 -6.40
C ALA A 191 25.08 -2.81 -7.08
N LEU A 192 25.09 -3.96 -6.41
CA LEU A 192 24.48 -5.19 -6.90
C LEU A 192 22.96 -5.05 -6.94
N VAL A 193 22.35 -4.49 -5.89
CA VAL A 193 20.91 -4.26 -5.81
C VAL A 193 20.49 -3.28 -6.89
N GLN A 194 21.11 -2.11 -7.00
CA GLN A 194 20.76 -1.08 -7.99
C GLN A 194 21.13 -1.47 -9.43
N GLY A 195 22.32 -2.04 -9.62
CA GLY A 195 22.88 -2.31 -10.94
C GLY A 195 22.41 -3.62 -11.57
N VAL A 196 22.15 -4.66 -10.77
CA VAL A 196 21.82 -6.00 -11.26
C VAL A 196 20.44 -6.43 -10.80
N LEU A 197 20.14 -6.38 -9.50
CA LEU A 197 18.88 -6.91 -8.98
C LEU A 197 17.69 -6.08 -9.45
N LEU A 198 17.70 -4.75 -9.31
CA LEU A 198 16.60 -3.89 -9.73
C LEU A 198 16.44 -3.90 -11.24
N ARG A 199 17.52 -3.95 -12.02
CA ARG A 199 17.43 -4.04 -13.49
C ARG A 199 16.91 -5.40 -13.95
N ALA A 200 17.47 -6.49 -13.45
CA ALA A 200 17.01 -7.83 -13.78
C ALA A 200 15.59 -8.09 -13.29
N VAL A 201 15.24 -7.65 -12.08
CA VAL A 201 13.86 -7.71 -11.58
C VAL A 201 12.98 -6.86 -12.48
N SER A 202 13.33 -5.62 -12.82
CA SER A 202 12.50 -4.78 -13.69
C SER A 202 12.33 -5.36 -15.09
N GLU A 203 13.37 -5.96 -15.70
CA GLU A 203 13.27 -6.61 -17.01
C GLU A 203 12.40 -7.88 -16.96
N VAL A 204 12.57 -8.72 -15.93
CA VAL A 204 11.75 -9.93 -15.71
C VAL A 204 10.31 -9.56 -15.36
N THR A 205 10.14 -8.55 -14.52
CA THR A 205 8.84 -8.05 -14.04
C THR A 205 8.09 -7.41 -15.20
N ASN A 206 8.73 -6.50 -15.96
CA ASN A 206 8.11 -5.91 -17.14
C ASN A 206 7.76 -6.96 -18.18
N SER A 207 8.59 -7.99 -18.41
CA SER A 207 8.26 -9.04 -19.39
C SER A 207 7.14 -9.97 -18.94
N VAL A 208 7.06 -10.32 -17.65
CA VAL A 208 5.96 -11.13 -17.12
C VAL A 208 4.66 -10.32 -17.07
N PHE A 209 4.69 -9.07 -16.59
CA PHE A 209 3.50 -8.24 -16.50
C PHE A 209 3.09 -7.65 -17.85
N SER A 210 3.98 -7.50 -18.82
CA SER A 210 3.59 -7.18 -20.21
C SER A 210 2.84 -8.34 -20.87
N LEU A 211 3.18 -9.59 -20.53
CA LEU A 211 2.41 -10.75 -21.01
C LEU A 211 0.98 -10.70 -20.43
N GLN A 212 0.85 -10.50 -19.12
CA GLN A 212 -0.47 -10.33 -18.48
C GLN A 212 -1.22 -9.12 -19.05
N ASN A 213 -0.52 -8.01 -19.35
CA ASN A 213 -1.10 -6.84 -19.97
C ASN A 213 -1.73 -7.14 -21.34
N ASN A 214 -1.20 -8.13 -22.06
CA ASN A 214 -1.70 -8.46 -23.40
C ASN A 214 -2.83 -9.51 -23.35
N GLU A 215 -3.12 -10.06 -22.18
CA GLU A 215 -4.29 -10.92 -21.94
C GLU A 215 -5.59 -10.10 -21.88
N THR A 216 -6.71 -10.80 -22.00
CA THR A 216 -8.05 -10.26 -21.82
C THR A 216 -8.75 -11.09 -20.75
N ARG A 217 -9.35 -10.43 -19.77
CA ARG A 217 -10.11 -11.11 -18.71
C ARG A 217 -11.21 -11.97 -19.33
N GLU A 218 -11.45 -13.14 -18.76
CA GLU A 218 -12.52 -14.03 -19.21
C GLU A 218 -13.88 -13.31 -19.14
N GLY A 219 -14.66 -13.36 -20.22
CA GLY A 219 -15.94 -12.65 -20.35
C GLY A 219 -15.84 -11.21 -20.85
N THR A 220 -14.63 -10.65 -20.96
CA THR A 220 -14.42 -9.30 -21.53
C THR A 220 -14.42 -9.35 -23.05
N GLU A 221 -15.34 -8.62 -23.67
CA GLU A 221 -15.47 -8.50 -25.13
C GLU A 221 -15.15 -7.06 -25.60
N GLN A 222 -14.66 -6.94 -26.84
CA GLN A 222 -14.39 -5.64 -27.45
C GLN A 222 -15.71 -4.84 -27.57
N PRO A 223 -15.76 -3.58 -27.09
CA PRO A 223 -16.97 -2.79 -27.20
C PRO A 223 -17.27 -2.47 -28.66
N VAL A 224 -18.55 -2.51 -29.03
CA VAL A 224 -19.03 -2.07 -30.36
C VAL A 224 -19.53 -0.63 -30.38
N ALA A 225 -19.70 -0.05 -29.18
CA ALA A 225 -20.24 1.29 -29.01
C ALA A 225 -19.21 2.37 -29.29
N ASP A 226 -19.59 3.39 -30.05
CA ASP A 226 -18.69 4.44 -30.49
C ASP A 226 -18.17 5.28 -29.32
N GLU A 227 -18.93 5.40 -28.23
CA GLU A 227 -18.61 6.15 -27.01
C GLU A 227 -17.46 5.55 -26.19
N ARG A 228 -17.01 4.34 -26.54
CA ARG A 228 -15.97 3.62 -25.79
C ARG A 228 -14.73 3.41 -26.63
N SER A 229 -13.56 3.71 -26.05
CA SER A 229 -12.28 3.40 -26.68
C SER A 229 -12.13 1.89 -26.90
N GLY A 230 -11.37 1.52 -27.92
CA GLY A 230 -11.25 0.14 -28.40
C GLY A 230 -12.38 -0.32 -29.32
N SER A 231 -13.42 0.49 -29.55
CA SER A 231 -14.43 0.21 -30.57
C SER A 231 -13.86 0.24 -32.00
N PRO A 232 -14.56 -0.29 -33.02
CA PRO A 232 -14.06 -0.28 -34.39
C PRO A 232 -13.70 1.11 -34.95
N ASN A 233 -14.33 2.16 -34.42
CA ASN A 233 -14.10 3.56 -34.81
C ASN A 233 -13.11 4.29 -33.88
N SER A 234 -12.58 3.62 -32.85
CA SER A 234 -11.66 4.19 -31.87
C SER A 234 -10.28 4.47 -32.46
N LEU A 235 -9.68 5.58 -32.06
CA LEU A 235 -8.29 5.95 -32.36
C LEU A 235 -7.28 5.14 -31.53
N ALA A 236 -7.72 4.58 -30.40
CA ALA A 236 -6.96 3.62 -29.60
C ALA A 236 -7.48 2.20 -29.90
N PRO A 237 -6.76 1.36 -30.68
CA PRO A 237 -7.23 0.02 -31.01
C PRO A 237 -7.36 -0.86 -29.76
N TRP A 238 -8.36 -1.75 -29.74
CA TRP A 238 -8.65 -2.66 -28.62
C TRP A 238 -7.43 -3.40 -28.07
N ASP A 239 -6.61 -3.94 -28.97
CA ASP A 239 -5.44 -4.73 -28.59
C ASP A 239 -4.35 -3.88 -27.91
N THR A 240 -4.37 -2.55 -28.06
CA THR A 240 -3.38 -1.65 -27.46
C THR A 240 -3.73 -1.14 -26.07
N LEU A 241 -4.98 -1.34 -25.62
CA LEU A 241 -5.47 -0.78 -24.35
C LEU A 241 -4.85 -1.46 -23.11
N GLY A 242 -4.26 -2.64 -23.27
CA GLY A 242 -3.78 -3.46 -22.17
C GLY A 242 -4.91 -4.07 -21.34
N PHE A 243 -4.56 -4.92 -20.38
CA PHE A 243 -5.50 -5.72 -19.60
C PHE A 243 -6.52 -4.87 -18.85
N GLU A 244 -6.05 -3.85 -18.10
CA GLU A 244 -6.94 -3.00 -17.32
C GLU A 244 -7.73 -2.01 -18.19
N GLY A 245 -7.14 -1.51 -19.28
CA GLY A 245 -7.86 -0.67 -20.23
C GLY A 245 -9.01 -1.41 -20.91
N ARG A 246 -8.80 -2.67 -21.30
CA ARG A 246 -9.84 -3.54 -21.85
C ARG A 246 -10.96 -3.80 -20.83
N ASN A 247 -10.61 -4.03 -19.55
CA ASN A 247 -11.61 -4.18 -18.48
C ASN A 247 -12.41 -2.88 -18.26
N PHE A 248 -11.74 -1.73 -18.25
CA PHE A 248 -12.38 -0.43 -18.06
C PHE A 248 -13.37 -0.10 -19.19
N VAL A 249 -13.01 -0.29 -20.46
CA VAL A 249 -13.93 0.11 -21.57
C VAL A 249 -15.05 -0.91 -21.84
N SER A 250 -14.91 -2.16 -21.40
CA SER A 250 -15.91 -3.21 -21.63
C SER A 250 -16.95 -3.36 -20.52
N SER A 251 -16.63 -2.91 -19.30
CA SER A 251 -17.49 -3.00 -18.11
C SER A 251 -18.60 -1.94 -18.08
N GLY A 252 -19.49 -2.03 -17.08
CA GLY A 252 -20.52 -1.04 -16.80
C GLY A 252 -21.84 -1.24 -17.54
N LEU A 253 -22.86 -0.55 -17.03
CA LEU A 253 -24.22 -0.62 -17.56
C LEU A 253 -24.33 0.14 -18.89
N ARG A 254 -25.08 -0.45 -19.82
CA ARG A 254 -25.47 0.21 -21.06
C ARG A 254 -26.59 1.22 -20.82
N ALA A 255 -26.78 2.17 -21.74
CA ALA A 255 -27.84 3.18 -21.64
C ALA A 255 -29.24 2.58 -21.37
N ASP A 256 -29.60 1.50 -22.07
CA ASP A 256 -30.90 0.84 -21.92
C ASP A 256 -31.03 0.05 -20.61
N GLU A 257 -29.92 -0.43 -20.04
CA GLU A 257 -29.88 -1.08 -18.73
C GLU A 257 -30.07 -0.05 -17.62
N MET A 258 -29.36 1.08 -17.70
CA MET A 258 -29.53 2.21 -16.78
C MET A 258 -30.93 2.79 -16.84
N GLU A 259 -31.50 2.98 -18.03
CA GLU A 259 -32.88 3.50 -18.16
C GLU A 259 -33.90 2.53 -17.56
N ARG A 260 -33.72 1.22 -17.73
CA ARG A 260 -34.58 0.20 -17.08
C ARG A 260 -34.41 0.16 -15.57
N ALA A 261 -33.19 0.32 -15.07
CA ALA A 261 -32.86 0.23 -13.65
C ALA A 261 -33.28 1.49 -12.87
N THR A 262 -33.05 2.67 -13.44
CA THR A 262 -33.34 3.96 -12.79
C THR A 262 -34.71 4.50 -13.15
N GLY A 263 -35.25 4.18 -14.33
CA GLY A 263 -36.48 4.78 -14.87
C GLY A 263 -36.28 6.19 -15.42
N ARG A 264 -35.03 6.66 -15.58
CA ARG A 264 -34.68 7.96 -16.16
C ARG A 264 -34.06 7.78 -17.55
N PRO A 265 -34.33 8.67 -18.52
CA PRO A 265 -33.64 8.66 -19.81
C PRO A 265 -32.14 8.69 -19.59
N SER A 266 -31.42 7.75 -20.19
CA SER A 266 -29.99 7.60 -20.00
C SER A 266 -29.26 7.69 -21.34
N LEU A 267 -28.07 8.26 -21.35
CA LEU A 267 -27.16 8.24 -22.50
C LEU A 267 -26.16 7.10 -22.37
N GLU A 268 -25.52 6.70 -23.48
CA GLU A 268 -24.38 5.79 -23.38
C GLU A 268 -23.20 6.56 -22.74
N PRO A 269 -22.62 6.06 -21.64
CA PRO A 269 -21.45 6.67 -21.02
C PRO A 269 -20.24 6.66 -21.95
N ILE A 270 -19.41 7.70 -21.84
CA ILE A 270 -18.14 7.76 -22.57
C ILE A 270 -17.03 7.24 -21.68
N ARG A 271 -16.27 6.27 -22.19
CA ARG A 271 -15.07 5.74 -21.53
C ARG A 271 -13.89 5.85 -22.47
N ALA A 272 -13.03 6.84 -22.24
CA ALA A 272 -11.85 7.13 -23.05
C ALA A 272 -10.58 6.58 -22.37
N TYR A 273 -9.76 5.85 -23.12
CA TYR A 273 -8.58 5.19 -22.56
C TYR A 273 -7.44 5.04 -23.57
N ALA A 274 -6.19 5.18 -23.10
CA ALA A 274 -5.01 4.74 -23.83
C ALA A 274 -4.09 3.85 -22.97
N GLY A 275 -3.69 2.71 -23.54
CA GLY A 275 -2.72 1.80 -22.96
C GLY A 275 -1.28 2.16 -23.32
N LEU A 276 -0.31 1.45 -22.76
CA LEU A 276 1.11 1.64 -23.06
C LEU A 276 1.46 1.36 -24.53
N GLU A 277 0.74 0.45 -25.18
CA GLU A 277 0.99 0.05 -26.56
C GLU A 277 0.23 0.92 -27.59
N THR A 278 -0.57 1.90 -27.15
CA THR A 278 -1.36 2.76 -28.04
C THR A 278 -0.49 3.71 -28.86
N ALA A 279 0.62 4.20 -28.29
CA ALA A 279 1.66 4.97 -29.00
C ALA A 279 2.98 4.90 -28.23
N GLU A 280 4.10 5.25 -28.88
CA GLU A 280 5.45 5.07 -28.33
C GLU A 280 5.73 5.98 -27.13
N THR A 281 5.27 7.23 -27.20
CA THR A 281 5.52 8.23 -26.15
C THR A 281 4.28 8.48 -25.30
N GLN A 282 4.48 9.05 -24.10
CA GLN A 282 3.36 9.44 -23.23
C GLN A 282 2.53 10.56 -23.87
N ASP A 283 3.18 11.58 -24.43
CA ASP A 283 2.47 12.72 -25.03
C ASP A 283 1.59 12.27 -26.22
N GLU A 284 2.08 11.40 -27.09
CA GLU A 284 1.29 10.86 -28.21
C GLU A 284 0.10 10.03 -27.72
N ARG A 285 0.27 9.26 -26.63
CA ARG A 285 -0.84 8.52 -26.02
C ARG A 285 -1.91 9.48 -25.47
N LEU A 286 -1.49 10.57 -24.82
CA LEU A 286 -2.41 11.58 -24.31
C LEU A 286 -3.08 12.39 -25.45
N ASP A 287 -2.38 12.63 -26.56
CA ASP A 287 -2.99 13.21 -27.77
C ASP A 287 -4.11 12.33 -28.30
N ILE A 288 -3.90 11.00 -28.34
CA ILE A 288 -4.93 10.03 -28.73
C ILE A 288 -6.11 10.04 -27.75
N VAL A 289 -5.84 10.10 -26.44
CA VAL A 289 -6.90 10.21 -25.42
C VAL A 289 -7.75 11.45 -25.62
N VAL A 290 -7.13 12.61 -25.86
CA VAL A 290 -7.88 13.85 -26.11
C VAL A 290 -8.68 13.75 -27.41
N ALA A 291 -8.11 13.17 -28.46
CA ALA A 291 -8.83 12.96 -29.72
C ALA A 291 -10.01 11.97 -29.56
N GLU A 292 -9.90 10.95 -28.71
CA GLU A 292 -11.02 10.09 -28.33
C GLU A 292 -12.13 10.86 -27.60
N LEU A 293 -11.77 11.76 -26.68
CA LEU A 293 -12.73 12.63 -26.00
C LEU A 293 -13.47 13.56 -26.99
N GLU A 294 -12.77 14.10 -27.99
CA GLU A 294 -13.40 14.90 -29.04
C GLU A 294 -14.32 14.05 -29.92
N ARG A 295 -13.85 12.89 -30.38
CA ARG A 295 -14.59 11.98 -31.27
C ARG A 295 -15.91 11.52 -30.65
N THR A 296 -15.90 11.24 -29.35
CA THR A 296 -17.05 10.72 -28.61
C THR A 296 -17.99 11.81 -28.11
N GLY A 297 -17.61 13.08 -28.24
CA GLY A 297 -18.40 14.21 -27.76
C GLY A 297 -18.38 14.38 -26.25
N ALA A 298 -17.27 14.01 -25.59
CA ALA A 298 -17.11 14.13 -24.14
C ALA A 298 -17.31 15.56 -23.63
N PHE A 299 -16.90 16.55 -24.43
CA PHE A 299 -17.02 17.97 -24.11
C PHE A 299 -18.46 18.52 -24.22
N GLN A 300 -19.44 17.70 -24.60
CA GLN A 300 -20.87 18.05 -24.59
C GLN A 300 -21.64 17.36 -23.46
N ARG A 301 -20.98 16.52 -22.65
CA ARG A 301 -21.59 15.87 -21.49
C ARG A 301 -21.80 16.85 -20.33
N LYS A 302 -22.56 16.44 -19.31
CA LYS A 302 -22.67 17.24 -18.07
C LYS A 302 -21.40 17.21 -17.23
N ALA A 303 -20.69 16.09 -17.22
CA ALA A 303 -19.49 15.89 -16.44
C ALA A 303 -18.37 15.22 -17.25
N LEU A 304 -17.15 15.66 -17.02
CA LEU A 304 -15.91 15.05 -17.50
C LEU A 304 -15.07 14.70 -16.26
N ILE A 305 -14.80 13.41 -16.08
CA ILE A 305 -14.10 12.87 -14.91
C ILE A 305 -12.75 12.33 -15.35
N VAL A 306 -11.68 12.94 -14.85
CA VAL A 306 -10.32 12.48 -15.09
C VAL A 306 -9.91 11.54 -13.97
N VAL A 307 -9.46 10.34 -14.34
CA VAL A 307 -9.02 9.29 -13.42
C VAL A 307 -7.53 8.99 -13.63
N PRO A 308 -6.64 9.67 -12.90
CA PRO A 308 -5.25 9.26 -12.81
C PRO A 308 -5.17 7.86 -12.19
N THR A 309 -4.62 6.92 -12.96
CA THR A 309 -4.65 5.49 -12.62
C THR A 309 -3.50 5.08 -11.70
N THR A 310 -3.57 3.84 -11.20
CA THR A 310 -2.40 3.15 -10.66
C THR A 310 -1.50 2.62 -11.79
N GLY A 311 -0.31 2.11 -11.47
CA GLY A 311 0.72 1.67 -12.44
C GLY A 311 0.16 0.97 -13.68
N THR A 312 -0.54 -0.16 -13.50
CA THR A 312 -1.11 -0.99 -14.56
C THR A 312 -2.24 -0.33 -15.36
N GLY A 313 -2.71 0.86 -14.95
CA GLY A 313 -3.84 1.53 -15.57
C GLY A 313 -5.20 1.18 -14.98
N TRP A 314 -5.22 0.49 -13.83
CA TRP A 314 -6.47 0.10 -13.17
C TRP A 314 -7.32 1.31 -12.75
N VAL A 315 -8.63 1.19 -12.99
CA VAL A 315 -9.70 2.14 -12.63
C VAL A 315 -10.75 1.37 -11.83
N ASN A 316 -11.25 1.96 -10.75
CA ASN A 316 -12.26 1.32 -9.91
C ASN A 316 -13.62 1.22 -10.64
N PRO A 317 -14.12 0.00 -10.95
CA PRO A 317 -15.39 -0.16 -11.64
C PRO A 317 -16.59 0.33 -10.81
N THR A 318 -16.55 0.17 -9.48
CA THR A 318 -17.57 0.67 -8.55
C THR A 318 -17.68 2.20 -8.61
N ALA A 319 -16.54 2.88 -8.72
CA ALA A 319 -16.50 4.33 -8.85
C ALA A 319 -17.11 4.81 -10.17
N VAL A 320 -16.80 4.11 -11.26
CA VAL A 320 -17.28 4.43 -12.61
C VAL A 320 -18.77 4.13 -12.77
N GLU A 321 -19.25 3.04 -12.17
CA GLU A 321 -20.69 2.75 -12.16
C GLU A 321 -21.47 3.80 -11.37
N ALA A 322 -20.94 4.26 -10.23
CA ALA A 322 -21.56 5.29 -9.40
C ALA A 322 -21.71 6.63 -10.16
N GLU A 323 -20.66 7.10 -10.85
CA GLU A 323 -20.73 8.32 -11.66
C GLU A 323 -21.70 8.17 -12.84
N GLU A 324 -21.70 7.03 -13.54
CA GLU A 324 -22.59 6.77 -14.67
C GLU A 324 -24.05 6.79 -14.24
N LEU A 325 -24.40 6.12 -13.14
CA LEU A 325 -25.76 6.10 -12.60
C LEU A 325 -26.17 7.45 -12.01
N MET A 326 -25.24 8.21 -11.42
CA MET A 326 -25.50 9.53 -10.87
C MET A 326 -25.82 10.55 -11.97
N PHE A 327 -25.12 10.49 -13.10
CA PHE A 327 -25.30 11.40 -14.23
C PHE A 327 -26.25 10.86 -15.32
N ASP A 328 -26.93 9.73 -15.10
CA ASP A 328 -27.78 9.06 -16.10
C ASP A 328 -27.03 8.81 -17.44
N GLY A 329 -25.76 8.41 -17.34
CA GLY A 329 -24.85 8.19 -18.46
C GLY A 329 -24.41 9.47 -19.20
N ASP A 330 -24.84 10.65 -18.75
CA ASP A 330 -24.40 11.96 -19.27
C ASP A 330 -23.05 12.38 -18.66
N VAL A 331 -22.07 11.48 -18.76
CA VAL A 331 -20.73 11.62 -18.21
C VAL A 331 -19.70 11.02 -19.16
N ALA A 332 -18.51 11.61 -19.16
CA ALA A 332 -17.33 11.07 -19.82
C ALA A 332 -16.22 10.83 -18.80
N THR A 333 -15.63 9.65 -18.83
CA THR A 333 -14.57 9.24 -17.91
C THR A 333 -13.32 8.90 -18.69
N VAL A 334 -12.19 9.47 -18.27
CA VAL A 334 -10.92 9.35 -18.98
C VAL A 334 -9.80 8.86 -18.08
N ALA A 335 -9.05 7.88 -18.57
CA ALA A 335 -7.91 7.30 -17.87
C ALA A 335 -6.79 6.94 -18.86
N SER A 336 -5.58 6.69 -18.34
CA SER A 336 -4.46 6.22 -19.16
C SER A 336 -3.51 5.33 -18.36
N GLN A 337 -2.85 4.40 -19.04
CA GLN A 337 -1.82 3.53 -18.45
C GLN A 337 -0.44 4.20 -18.48
N TYR A 338 0.35 4.09 -17.41
CA TYR A 338 1.72 4.63 -17.37
C TYR A 338 2.81 3.61 -16.98
N SER A 339 2.47 2.41 -16.52
CA SER A 339 3.41 1.37 -16.13
C SER A 339 2.85 -0.06 -16.33
N TYR A 340 3.73 -1.05 -16.41
CA TYR A 340 3.34 -2.47 -16.36
C TYR A 340 3.30 -2.99 -14.90
N LEU A 341 3.80 -2.21 -13.93
CA LEU A 341 3.96 -2.67 -12.56
C LEU A 341 2.63 -2.69 -11.78
N PRO A 342 2.31 -3.80 -11.07
CA PRO A 342 1.21 -3.85 -10.12
C PRO A 342 1.29 -2.75 -9.04
N SER A 343 0.12 -2.31 -8.58
CA SER A 343 -0.05 -1.15 -7.69
C SER A 343 0.82 -1.19 -6.41
N TRP A 344 0.91 -2.33 -5.72
CA TRP A 344 1.74 -2.44 -4.50
C TRP A 344 3.24 -2.33 -4.76
N ILE A 345 3.71 -2.72 -5.96
CA ILE A 345 5.12 -2.57 -6.37
C ILE A 345 5.37 -1.11 -6.75
N SER A 346 4.49 -0.51 -7.55
CA SER A 346 4.57 0.91 -7.91
C SER A 346 4.52 1.82 -6.69
N PHE A 347 3.82 1.41 -5.63
CA PHE A 347 3.71 2.17 -4.37
C PHE A 347 5.08 2.37 -3.72
N ILE A 348 5.89 1.31 -3.71
CA ILE A 348 7.22 1.32 -3.10
C ILE A 348 8.27 1.91 -4.07
N ALA A 349 8.10 1.74 -5.38
CA ALA A 349 9.17 1.93 -6.36
C ALA A 349 9.01 3.15 -7.31
N GLU A 350 7.80 3.68 -7.53
CA GLU A 350 7.53 4.60 -8.67
C GLU A 350 6.71 5.86 -8.31
N GLY A 351 6.75 6.34 -7.06
CA GLY A 351 5.96 7.48 -6.61
C GLY A 351 6.05 8.75 -7.49
N ASP A 352 7.26 9.14 -7.90
CA ASP A 352 7.48 10.35 -8.74
C ASP A 352 6.96 10.18 -10.17
N LYS A 353 7.06 8.95 -10.71
CA LYS A 353 6.58 8.63 -12.05
C LYS A 353 5.05 8.67 -12.11
N ALA A 354 4.39 8.19 -11.05
CA ALA A 354 2.94 8.31 -10.91
C ALA A 354 2.49 9.78 -10.92
N ALA A 355 3.11 10.63 -10.10
CA ALA A 355 2.78 12.06 -10.03
C ALA A 355 2.96 12.78 -11.37
N GLN A 356 4.03 12.48 -12.12
CA GLN A 356 4.27 13.05 -13.45
C GLN A 356 3.24 12.58 -14.47
N ALA A 357 2.85 11.29 -14.41
CA ALA A 357 1.87 10.73 -15.32
C ALA A 357 0.47 11.34 -15.13
N GLY A 358 0.01 11.43 -13.88
CA GLY A 358 -1.27 12.05 -13.55
C GLY A 358 -1.29 13.54 -13.85
N LYS A 359 -0.19 14.27 -13.58
CA LYS A 359 -0.04 15.66 -14.00
C LYS A 359 -0.23 15.84 -15.50
N ALA A 360 0.49 15.07 -16.31
CA ALA A 360 0.38 15.19 -17.76
C ALA A 360 -1.03 14.87 -18.27
N LEU A 361 -1.70 13.85 -17.73
CA LEU A 361 -3.07 13.51 -18.10
C LEU A 361 -4.04 14.66 -17.75
N ILE A 362 -4.02 15.14 -16.50
CA ILE A 362 -4.91 16.21 -16.04
C ILE A 362 -4.65 17.50 -16.83
N ASP A 363 -3.39 17.92 -16.95
CA ASP A 363 -3.02 19.14 -17.69
C ASP A 363 -3.52 19.07 -19.14
N LYS A 364 -3.26 17.94 -19.84
CA LYS A 364 -3.62 17.79 -21.25
C LYS A 364 -5.13 17.85 -21.49
N VAL A 365 -5.90 17.15 -20.64
CA VAL A 365 -7.37 17.13 -20.76
C VAL A 365 -7.94 18.49 -20.36
N HIS A 366 -7.42 19.12 -19.29
CA HIS A 366 -7.86 20.44 -18.84
C HIS A 366 -7.57 21.54 -19.87
N ASP A 367 -6.38 21.52 -20.50
CA ASP A 367 -6.00 22.47 -21.55
C ASP A 367 -6.95 22.40 -22.76
N ARG A 368 -7.42 21.19 -23.10
CA ARG A 368 -8.44 21.03 -24.14
C ARG A 368 -9.82 21.48 -23.66
N TRP A 369 -10.19 21.15 -22.43
CA TRP A 369 -11.47 21.54 -21.82
C TRP A 369 -11.63 23.06 -21.72
N LEU A 370 -10.56 23.81 -21.44
CA LEU A 370 -10.55 25.27 -21.40
C LEU A 370 -10.92 25.93 -22.74
N GLN A 371 -10.82 25.21 -23.86
CA GLN A 371 -11.18 25.73 -25.19
C GLN A 371 -12.70 25.72 -25.42
N GLU A 372 -13.45 25.00 -24.60
CA GLU A 372 -14.91 25.01 -24.63
C GLU A 372 -15.47 26.26 -23.92
N PRO A 373 -16.59 26.83 -24.39
CA PRO A 373 -17.20 27.99 -23.74
C PRO A 373 -17.59 27.68 -22.28
N GLU A 374 -17.24 28.58 -21.36
CA GLU A 374 -17.49 28.40 -19.92
C GLU A 374 -18.96 28.10 -19.57
N ALA A 375 -19.90 28.65 -20.35
CA ALA A 375 -21.33 28.44 -20.15
C ALA A 375 -21.84 27.06 -20.56
N THR A 376 -21.09 26.30 -21.37
CA THR A 376 -21.54 25.03 -21.96
C THR A 376 -20.60 23.86 -21.73
N ARG A 377 -19.36 24.12 -21.29
CA ARG A 377 -18.38 23.05 -21.01
C ARG A 377 -18.84 22.16 -19.84
N PRO A 378 -18.51 20.85 -19.85
CA PRO A 378 -18.84 19.94 -18.77
C PRO A 378 -18.21 20.39 -17.45
N LYS A 379 -18.77 19.94 -16.34
CA LYS A 379 -18.09 20.01 -15.04
C LYS A 379 -16.84 19.15 -15.06
N PHE A 380 -15.70 19.70 -14.60
CA PHE A 380 -14.41 19.03 -14.60
C PHE A 380 -14.10 18.45 -13.22
N TYR A 381 -14.23 17.13 -13.07
CA TYR A 381 -13.96 16.43 -11.82
C TYR A 381 -12.70 15.57 -11.92
N VAL A 382 -12.08 15.31 -10.76
CA VAL A 382 -10.95 14.40 -10.65
C VAL A 382 -11.24 13.34 -9.60
N TYR A 383 -11.00 12.08 -9.96
CA TYR A 383 -11.09 10.94 -9.07
C TYR A 383 -9.77 10.20 -9.02
N GLY A 384 -9.35 9.79 -7.83
CA GLY A 384 -8.18 8.93 -7.69
C GLY A 384 -8.31 8.03 -6.48
N GLU A 385 -7.74 6.85 -6.61
CA GLU A 385 -7.74 5.85 -5.56
C GLU A 385 -6.37 5.24 -5.35
N SER A 386 -5.95 5.05 -4.10
CA SER A 386 -4.63 4.50 -3.79
C SER A 386 -3.53 5.36 -4.42
N LEU A 387 -2.59 4.76 -5.16
CA LEU A 387 -1.63 5.46 -6.01
C LEU A 387 -2.26 6.45 -7.02
N GLY A 388 -3.51 6.25 -7.44
CA GLY A 388 -4.22 7.20 -8.28
C GLY A 388 -4.41 8.56 -7.62
N THR A 389 -4.57 8.60 -6.28
CA THR A 389 -4.58 9.87 -5.53
C THR A 389 -3.23 10.57 -5.63
N LYS A 390 -2.11 9.84 -5.52
CA LYS A 390 -0.76 10.39 -5.66
C LYS A 390 -0.51 10.92 -7.07
N SER A 391 -0.94 10.14 -8.06
CA SER A 391 -0.91 10.50 -9.48
C SER A 391 -1.68 11.80 -9.72
N GLY A 392 -2.91 11.90 -9.20
CA GLY A 392 -3.75 13.07 -9.33
C GLY A 392 -3.28 14.30 -8.55
N GLU A 393 -2.84 14.15 -7.30
CA GLU A 393 -2.24 15.24 -6.52
C GLU A 393 -0.99 15.82 -7.18
N GLY A 394 -0.28 15.01 -7.99
CA GLY A 394 0.88 15.45 -8.77
C GLY A 394 0.57 16.58 -9.75
N ALA A 395 -0.69 16.75 -10.18
CA ALA A 395 -1.10 17.81 -11.08
C ALA A 395 -1.16 19.19 -10.41
N PHE A 396 -1.30 19.24 -9.08
CA PHE A 396 -1.65 20.45 -8.36
C PHE A 396 -0.55 20.91 -7.41
N ASP A 397 -0.38 22.23 -7.28
CA ASP A 397 0.54 22.80 -6.29
C ASP A 397 -0.01 22.74 -4.85
N GLY A 398 -1.34 22.78 -4.69
CA GLY A 398 -2.04 22.70 -3.42
C GLY A 398 -3.51 23.07 -3.55
N LEU A 399 -4.17 23.39 -2.43
CA LEU A 399 -5.61 23.67 -2.39
C LEU A 399 -6.07 24.77 -3.36
N ALA A 400 -5.32 25.87 -3.48
CA ALA A 400 -5.70 26.98 -4.34
C ALA A 400 -5.75 26.57 -5.82
N ASP A 401 -4.82 25.71 -6.24
CA ASP A 401 -4.70 25.22 -7.61
C ASP A 401 -5.80 24.19 -7.93
N ILE A 402 -6.08 23.27 -7.01
CA ILE A 402 -7.24 22.36 -7.12
C ILE A 402 -8.53 23.15 -7.34
N ARG A 403 -8.73 24.23 -6.56
CA ARG A 403 -9.93 25.07 -6.66
C ARG A 403 -10.01 25.90 -7.94
N ALA A 404 -8.88 26.21 -8.56
CA ALA A 404 -8.83 26.97 -9.80
C ALA A 404 -9.07 26.08 -11.04
N THR A 405 -8.74 24.79 -10.92
CA THR A 405 -8.68 23.85 -12.05
C THR A 405 -9.86 22.88 -12.10
N THR A 406 -10.53 22.62 -10.97
CA THR A 406 -11.57 21.57 -10.87
C THR A 406 -12.90 22.10 -10.31
N ASP A 407 -14.00 21.43 -10.68
CA ASP A 407 -15.33 21.62 -10.08
C ASP A 407 -15.55 20.73 -8.83
N GLY A 408 -14.67 19.76 -8.60
CA GLY A 408 -14.66 18.91 -7.41
C GLY A 408 -13.67 17.75 -7.53
N VAL A 409 -13.30 17.18 -6.38
CA VAL A 409 -12.30 16.11 -6.31
C VAL A 409 -12.68 15.06 -5.27
N LEU A 410 -12.56 13.78 -5.64
CA LEU A 410 -12.74 12.63 -4.76
C LEU A 410 -11.46 11.80 -4.71
N TRP A 411 -10.85 11.74 -3.53
CA TRP A 411 -9.66 10.94 -3.25
C TRP A 411 -9.98 9.79 -2.30
N VAL A 412 -9.63 8.57 -2.68
CA VAL A 412 -9.96 7.36 -1.92
C VAL A 412 -8.68 6.62 -1.52
N GLY A 413 -8.51 6.33 -0.22
CA GLY A 413 -7.34 5.66 0.32
C GLY A 413 -5.99 6.31 -0.06
N PRO A 414 -5.80 7.61 0.23
CA PRO A 414 -4.57 8.32 -0.12
C PRO A 414 -3.37 7.71 0.62
N PRO A 415 -2.27 7.35 -0.07
CA PRO A 415 -1.07 6.89 0.61
C PRO A 415 -0.46 7.98 1.50
N ASN A 416 0.19 7.57 2.59
CA ASN A 416 0.76 8.50 3.58
C ASN A 416 1.73 9.54 2.98
N ASP A 417 2.41 9.18 1.89
CA ASP A 417 3.41 10.01 1.24
C ASP A 417 2.83 11.00 0.21
N ASN A 418 1.50 11.11 0.12
CA ASN A 418 0.81 12.15 -0.63
C ASN A 418 1.10 13.55 -0.04
N ARG A 419 1.60 14.45 -0.90
CA ARG A 419 2.08 15.77 -0.48
C ARG A 419 0.94 16.70 -0.06
N ILE A 420 -0.19 16.70 -0.77
CA ILE A 420 -1.31 17.61 -0.47
C ILE A 420 -2.13 17.04 0.69
N TRP A 421 -2.37 15.74 0.72
CA TRP A 421 -2.98 15.06 1.87
C TRP A 421 -2.22 15.34 3.17
N SER A 422 -0.90 15.08 3.21
CA SER A 422 -0.07 15.30 4.42
C SER A 422 -0.06 16.75 4.88
N GLN A 423 -0.17 17.69 3.94
CA GLN A 423 -0.32 19.12 4.20
C GLN A 423 -1.64 19.49 4.88
N PHE A 424 -2.74 18.77 4.62
CA PHE A 424 -4.01 18.96 5.30
C PHE A 424 -4.00 18.30 6.67
N VAL A 425 -3.47 17.07 6.78
CA VAL A 425 -3.41 16.30 8.03
C VAL A 425 -2.49 16.97 9.06
N SER A 426 -1.32 17.46 8.64
CA SER A 426 -0.37 18.14 9.53
C SER A 426 -0.83 19.53 9.98
N ARG A 427 -1.72 20.17 9.21
CA ARG A 427 -2.29 21.49 9.50
C ARG A 427 -3.77 21.42 9.89
N ARG A 428 -4.23 20.24 10.30
CA ARG A 428 -5.60 20.01 10.76
C ARG A 428 -5.92 20.90 11.97
N ASP A 429 -7.19 21.22 12.13
CA ASP A 429 -7.71 22.07 13.19
C ASP A 429 -7.42 21.42 14.57
N PRO A 430 -7.04 22.23 15.58
CA PRO A 430 -6.72 21.71 16.90
C PRO A 430 -7.83 20.83 17.49
N GLY A 431 -7.46 19.65 17.95
CA GLY A 431 -8.40 18.70 18.56
C GLY A 431 -9.07 17.73 17.57
N SER A 432 -8.90 17.91 16.26
CA SER A 432 -9.29 16.89 15.28
C SER A 432 -8.27 15.75 15.23
N PRO A 433 -8.70 14.48 15.19
CA PRO A 433 -7.79 13.34 15.15
C PRO A 433 -7.19 13.14 13.76
N GLU A 434 -5.98 12.57 13.65
CA GLU A 434 -5.29 12.25 12.40
C GLU A 434 -6.10 11.28 11.53
N VAL A 435 -6.82 10.33 12.15
CA VAL A 435 -7.69 9.38 11.44
C VAL A 435 -8.89 10.06 10.77
N ARG A 436 -9.31 11.22 11.28
CA ARG A 436 -10.46 11.99 10.78
C ARG A 436 -10.20 13.49 10.94
N PRO A 437 -9.27 14.05 10.16
CA PRO A 437 -8.81 15.42 10.34
C PRO A 437 -9.89 16.39 9.86
N VAL A 438 -10.01 17.53 10.55
CA VAL A 438 -10.78 18.67 10.04
C VAL A 438 -9.79 19.73 9.61
N TYR A 439 -9.89 20.23 8.39
CA TYR A 439 -9.00 21.27 7.88
C TYR A 439 -9.80 22.54 7.61
N SER A 440 -9.48 23.64 8.30
CA SER A 440 -10.10 24.94 8.10
C SER A 440 -11.64 24.86 8.20
N GLU A 441 -12.13 24.29 9.29
CA GLU A 441 -13.56 24.05 9.59
C GLU A 441 -14.29 23.21 8.52
N GLY A 442 -13.55 22.47 7.67
CA GLY A 442 -14.14 21.64 6.62
C GLY A 442 -14.87 22.44 5.54
N LEU A 443 -14.52 23.72 5.35
CA LEU A 443 -15.22 24.62 4.44
C LEU A 443 -15.04 24.26 2.95
N THR A 444 -13.95 23.57 2.61
CA THR A 444 -13.64 23.15 1.23
C THR A 444 -13.18 21.70 1.16
N VAL A 445 -12.30 21.29 2.09
CA VAL A 445 -11.75 19.93 2.16
C VAL A 445 -12.40 19.21 3.34
N ARG A 446 -12.95 18.02 3.09
CA ARG A 446 -13.49 17.16 4.14
C ARG A 446 -12.90 15.76 4.07
N PHE A 447 -13.04 15.04 5.17
CA PHE A 447 -12.58 13.66 5.32
C PHE A 447 -13.76 12.80 5.76
N ALA A 448 -13.94 11.67 5.09
CA ALA A 448 -14.91 10.65 5.41
C ALA A 448 -14.20 9.33 5.72
N ASP A 449 -14.89 8.49 6.47
CA ASP A 449 -14.52 7.11 6.77
C ASP A 449 -15.77 6.23 6.67
N ASN A 450 -15.75 5.04 7.26
CA ASN A 450 -16.89 4.12 7.28
C ASN A 450 -17.95 4.47 8.35
N SER A 451 -17.88 5.64 8.99
CA SER A 451 -18.97 6.14 9.84
C SER A 451 -20.03 6.87 9.02
N SER A 452 -21.24 6.95 9.57
CA SER A 452 -22.34 7.67 8.93
C SER A 452 -22.05 9.17 8.93
N GLY A 453 -21.75 9.74 7.76
CA GLY A 453 -21.66 11.19 7.54
C GLY A 453 -20.27 11.71 7.17
N ILE A 454 -20.23 13.00 6.79
CA ILE A 454 -19.02 13.70 6.37
C ILE A 454 -18.84 14.96 7.24
N PRO A 455 -18.13 14.84 8.37
CA PRO A 455 -17.97 15.96 9.29
C PRO A 455 -17.06 17.06 8.70
N PRO A 456 -17.21 18.31 9.17
CA PRO A 456 -18.24 18.80 10.11
C PRO A 456 -19.60 19.01 9.43
N GLU A 457 -20.67 18.49 10.01
CA GLU A 457 -22.03 18.58 9.43
C GLU A 457 -22.70 19.95 9.65
N ASP A 458 -22.27 20.68 10.66
CA ASP A 458 -22.80 21.98 11.08
C ASP A 458 -22.19 23.16 10.34
N GLN A 459 -21.23 22.91 9.46
CA GLN A 459 -20.51 23.93 8.69
C GLN A 459 -20.93 23.92 7.21
N PRO A 460 -20.93 25.07 6.53
CA PRO A 460 -21.12 25.11 5.09
C PRO A 460 -19.98 24.40 4.36
N TRP A 461 -20.29 23.80 3.21
CA TRP A 461 -19.29 23.20 2.32
C TRP A 461 -19.35 23.83 0.94
N TYR A 462 -18.39 24.72 0.67
CA TYR A 462 -18.36 25.52 -0.54
C TYR A 462 -17.73 24.77 -1.71
N ALA A 463 -18.28 24.99 -2.90
CA ALA A 463 -17.71 24.49 -4.14
C ALA A 463 -16.39 25.24 -4.51
N PRO A 464 -15.48 24.59 -5.24
CA PRO A 464 -15.46 23.16 -5.55
C PRO A 464 -15.15 22.33 -4.29
N ARG A 465 -15.83 21.18 -4.15
CA ARG A 465 -15.73 20.31 -2.97
C ARG A 465 -14.59 19.30 -3.15
N ILE A 466 -13.80 19.11 -2.12
CA ILE A 466 -12.71 18.12 -2.10
C ILE A 466 -12.97 17.15 -0.95
N LEU A 467 -13.08 15.87 -1.26
CA LEU A 467 -13.30 14.83 -0.28
C LEU A 467 -12.18 13.80 -0.30
N TYR A 468 -11.64 13.49 0.87
CA TYR A 468 -10.81 12.32 1.09
C TYR A 468 -11.64 11.26 1.82
N VAL A 469 -11.68 10.04 1.31
CA VAL A 469 -12.27 8.87 1.98
C VAL A 469 -11.13 7.97 2.43
N GLN A 470 -11.02 7.70 3.73
CA GLN A 470 -9.93 6.92 4.31
C GLN A 470 -10.42 6.09 5.50
N HIS A 471 -10.06 4.80 5.56
CA HIS A 471 -10.37 3.97 6.73
C HIS A 471 -9.26 4.03 7.78
N ALA A 472 -9.63 3.96 9.06
CA ALA A 472 -8.64 3.89 10.14
C ALA A 472 -7.89 2.55 10.17
N SER A 473 -8.39 1.55 9.43
CA SER A 473 -7.75 0.26 9.20
C SER A 473 -6.95 0.16 7.89
N ASP A 474 -6.93 1.20 7.03
CA ASP A 474 -6.26 1.12 5.74
C ASP A 474 -4.71 1.21 5.86
N PRO A 475 -3.96 0.11 5.64
CA PRO A 475 -2.51 0.15 5.75
C PRO A 475 -1.87 1.05 4.68
N VAL A 476 -2.52 1.32 3.54
CA VAL A 476 -2.00 2.22 2.51
C VAL A 476 -1.92 3.66 3.04
N VAL A 477 -2.92 4.08 3.81
CA VAL A 477 -3.00 5.44 4.40
C VAL A 477 -2.00 5.60 5.55
N TRP A 478 -1.79 4.55 6.34
CA TRP A 478 -1.06 4.65 7.62
C TRP A 478 0.38 4.15 7.57
N TRP A 479 0.79 3.44 6.52
CA TRP A 479 2.16 2.98 6.39
C TRP A 479 3.11 4.13 6.02
N SER A 480 4.16 4.30 6.81
CA SER A 480 5.26 5.23 6.55
C SER A 480 6.59 4.67 7.06
N PRO A 481 7.73 4.97 6.40
CA PRO A 481 9.06 4.73 6.96
C PRO A 481 9.26 5.30 8.37
N ASP A 482 8.54 6.37 8.73
CA ASP A 482 8.64 7.01 10.04
C ASP A 482 8.21 6.09 11.18
N LEU A 483 7.38 5.07 10.91
CA LEU A 483 6.99 4.04 11.88
C LEU A 483 8.18 3.26 12.46
N LEU A 484 9.36 3.31 11.81
CA LEU A 484 10.58 2.73 12.34
C LEU A 484 11.03 3.42 13.64
N PHE A 485 10.82 4.74 13.76
CA PHE A 485 11.46 5.58 14.76
C PHE A 485 10.50 6.48 15.54
N GLU A 486 9.33 6.77 15.00
CA GLU A 486 8.37 7.71 15.56
C GLU A 486 6.99 7.06 15.74
N ARG A 487 6.33 7.47 16.83
CA ARG A 487 4.94 7.10 17.10
C ARG A 487 4.03 8.17 16.47
N PRO A 488 3.23 7.85 15.45
CA PRO A 488 2.34 8.79 14.81
C PRO A 488 1.12 9.14 15.67
N ASP A 489 0.41 10.22 15.31
CA ASP A 489 -0.76 10.70 16.03
C ASP A 489 -1.90 9.70 15.97
N TRP A 490 -2.12 9.02 14.83
CA TRP A 490 -3.14 7.99 14.67
C TRP A 490 -2.92 6.80 15.62
N LEU A 491 -1.69 6.54 16.10
CA LEU A 491 -1.38 5.57 17.17
C LEU A 491 -1.41 6.16 18.59
N SER A 492 -1.46 7.48 18.74
CA SER A 492 -1.46 8.20 20.01
C SER A 492 -2.85 8.66 20.44
N GLU A 493 -3.70 8.97 19.46
CA GLU A 493 -5.07 9.42 19.59
C GLU A 493 -6.07 8.25 19.67
N PRO A 494 -7.34 8.53 20.03
CA PRO A 494 -8.39 7.51 20.04
C PRO A 494 -8.51 6.76 18.69
N PRO A 495 -8.76 5.44 18.70
CA PRO A 495 -8.96 4.67 17.47
C PRO A 495 -10.18 5.14 16.69
N GLY A 496 -10.06 5.12 15.36
CA GLY A 496 -11.21 5.18 14.46
C GLY A 496 -12.06 3.89 14.50
N PRO A 497 -13.20 3.86 13.80
CA PRO A 497 -14.25 2.85 13.96
C PRO A 497 -13.81 1.38 13.79
N ASP A 498 -12.82 1.12 12.94
CA ASP A 498 -12.36 -0.21 12.54
C ASP A 498 -10.92 -0.52 12.97
N ARG A 499 -10.40 0.23 13.96
CA ARG A 499 -9.08 -0.01 14.54
C ARG A 499 -9.18 -0.52 15.97
N LEU A 500 -8.55 -1.66 16.27
CA LEU A 500 -8.52 -2.18 17.62
C LEU A 500 -7.84 -1.21 18.63
N PRO A 501 -8.49 -0.87 19.75
CA PRO A 501 -7.91 0.00 20.78
C PRO A 501 -6.66 -0.56 21.47
N SER A 502 -6.35 -1.83 21.27
CA SER A 502 -5.18 -2.54 21.82
C SER A 502 -3.93 -2.41 20.96
N MET A 503 -4.03 -1.91 19.72
CA MET A 503 -2.87 -1.64 18.87
C MET A 503 -1.98 -0.57 19.53
N ARG A 504 -0.68 -0.82 19.55
CA ARG A 504 0.33 0.07 20.13
C ARG A 504 1.50 0.19 19.18
N TRP A 505 2.20 1.31 19.27
CA TRP A 505 3.44 1.49 18.55
C TRP A 505 4.61 0.81 19.27
N PHE A 506 5.36 0.02 18.52
CA PHE A 506 6.59 -0.63 18.93
C PHE A 506 7.69 -0.23 17.91
N PRO A 507 8.78 0.42 18.34
CA PRO A 507 9.84 0.86 17.44
C PRO A 507 10.34 -0.27 16.55
N VAL A 508 10.52 0.01 15.26
CA VAL A 508 10.88 -0.94 14.20
C VAL A 508 9.83 -2.02 13.92
N VAL A 509 9.14 -2.54 14.94
CA VAL A 509 8.18 -3.65 14.80
C VAL A 509 6.91 -3.21 14.11
N THR A 510 6.35 -2.04 14.47
CA THR A 510 5.10 -1.55 13.88
C THR A 510 5.24 -1.27 12.38
N PHE A 511 6.40 -0.79 11.94
CA PHE A 511 6.72 -0.67 10.51
C PHE A 511 6.51 -1.99 9.76
N TRP A 512 7.08 -3.09 10.27
CA TRP A 512 6.93 -4.41 9.65
C TRP A 512 5.52 -5.00 9.80
N GLN A 513 4.82 -4.66 10.88
CA GLN A 513 3.43 -5.09 11.08
C GLN A 513 2.52 -4.47 10.01
N VAL A 514 2.56 -3.14 9.85
CA VAL A 514 1.77 -2.43 8.85
C VAL A 514 2.24 -2.77 7.42
N ALA A 515 3.54 -3.00 7.21
CA ALA A 515 4.05 -3.45 5.90
C ALA A 515 3.48 -4.80 5.47
N ALA A 516 3.23 -5.73 6.40
CA ALA A 516 2.56 -6.98 6.07
C ALA A 516 1.08 -6.76 5.73
N ASP A 517 0.43 -5.84 6.42
CA ASP A 517 -0.98 -5.52 6.18
C ASP A 517 -1.18 -4.97 4.75
N LEU A 518 -0.21 -4.24 4.18
CA LEU A 518 -0.24 -3.78 2.78
C LEU A 518 -0.46 -4.90 1.76
N THR A 519 0.08 -6.10 2.02
CA THR A 519 -0.01 -7.23 1.08
C THR A 519 -1.42 -7.84 0.99
N ASN A 520 -2.26 -7.57 2.00
CA ASN A 520 -3.64 -8.01 2.08
C ASN A 520 -4.57 -6.80 2.30
N ALA A 521 -4.19 -5.61 1.81
CA ALA A 521 -4.85 -4.37 2.14
C ALA A 521 -6.35 -4.40 1.80
N ALA A 522 -6.71 -5.03 0.67
CA ALA A 522 -8.09 -5.20 0.22
C ALA A 522 -8.68 -6.60 0.51
N GLY A 523 -7.96 -7.47 1.24
CA GLY A 523 -8.39 -8.83 1.56
C GLY A 523 -9.36 -8.91 2.75
N VAL A 524 -10.22 -7.90 2.88
CA VAL A 524 -11.23 -7.74 3.93
C VAL A 524 -12.55 -7.26 3.29
N PRO A 525 -13.71 -7.47 3.93
CA PRO A 525 -14.98 -6.98 3.42
C PRO A 525 -15.01 -5.47 3.19
N ASP A 526 -15.93 -5.02 2.34
CA ASP A 526 -16.16 -3.61 2.03
C ASP A 526 -16.36 -2.77 3.30
N GLY A 527 -15.81 -1.55 3.30
CA GLY A 527 -15.84 -0.64 4.45
C GLY A 527 -14.68 -0.84 5.43
N HIS A 528 -13.73 -1.71 5.09
CA HIS A 528 -12.53 -1.98 5.88
C HIS A 528 -11.27 -2.04 5.01
N GLY A 529 -10.12 -1.84 5.64
CA GLY A 529 -8.82 -1.83 4.97
C GLY A 529 -8.83 -0.89 3.78
N HIS A 530 -8.29 -1.36 2.67
CA HIS A 530 -8.24 -0.66 1.39
C HIS A 530 -9.40 -1.05 0.46
N ASN A 531 -10.51 -1.55 1.02
CA ASN A 531 -11.72 -1.91 0.29
C ASN A 531 -12.86 -0.93 0.64
N TYR A 532 -13.17 -0.01 -0.27
CA TYR A 532 -14.08 1.12 -0.04
C TYR A 532 -15.51 0.84 -0.49
N GLY A 533 -15.71 -0.06 -1.46
CA GLY A 533 -17.03 -0.50 -1.90
C GLY A 533 -17.96 0.68 -2.22
N THR A 534 -19.21 0.58 -1.76
CA THR A 534 -20.24 1.60 -2.05
C THR A 534 -20.03 2.94 -1.33
N LEU A 535 -19.05 3.09 -0.43
CA LEU A 535 -18.71 4.41 0.13
C LEU A 535 -18.22 5.38 -0.95
N VAL A 536 -17.74 4.86 -2.08
CA VAL A 536 -17.36 5.69 -3.23
C VAL A 536 -18.58 6.40 -3.83
N LEU A 537 -19.77 5.77 -3.82
CA LEU A 537 -21.03 6.43 -4.22
C LEU A 537 -21.35 7.61 -3.29
N ASP A 538 -21.24 7.40 -1.98
CA ASP A 538 -21.49 8.46 -0.99
C ASP A 538 -20.52 9.62 -1.16
N GLY A 539 -19.26 9.32 -1.47
CA GLY A 539 -18.26 10.32 -1.79
C GLY A 539 -18.58 11.12 -3.05
N TRP A 540 -19.05 10.44 -4.11
CA TRP A 540 -19.45 11.10 -5.35
C TRP A 540 -20.68 11.99 -5.16
N VAL A 541 -21.71 11.50 -4.47
CA VAL A 541 -22.90 12.30 -4.14
C VAL A 541 -22.50 13.54 -3.35
N ALA A 542 -21.59 13.41 -2.38
CA ALA A 542 -21.12 14.52 -1.59
C ALA A 542 -20.40 15.61 -2.42
N VAL A 543 -19.59 15.20 -3.40
CA VAL A 543 -18.75 16.10 -4.20
C VAL A 543 -19.46 16.67 -5.42
N ALA A 544 -20.24 15.84 -6.12
CA ALA A 544 -20.66 16.08 -7.50
C ALA A 544 -22.15 15.77 -7.77
N ALA A 545 -22.99 15.60 -6.73
CA ALA A 545 -24.42 15.37 -6.92
C ALA A 545 -25.07 16.39 -7.88
N PRO A 546 -25.87 15.92 -8.85
CA PRO A 546 -26.66 16.79 -9.70
C PRO A 546 -27.62 17.69 -8.92
N GLU A 547 -28.01 18.81 -9.52
CA GLU A 547 -29.01 19.69 -8.92
C GLU A 547 -30.34 18.95 -8.67
N GLY A 548 -30.86 19.05 -7.45
CA GLY A 548 -32.08 18.36 -7.05
C GLY A 548 -31.92 16.89 -6.63
N TRP A 549 -30.68 16.37 -6.56
CA TRP A 549 -30.41 15.02 -6.05
C TRP A 549 -30.87 14.85 -4.60
N THR A 550 -31.50 13.72 -4.30
CA THR A 550 -32.04 13.40 -2.96
C THR A 550 -31.45 12.10 -2.41
N ASP A 551 -31.56 11.90 -1.10
CA ASP A 551 -31.15 10.63 -0.46
C ASP A 551 -31.85 9.42 -1.08
N ARG A 552 -33.10 9.58 -1.56
CA ARG A 552 -33.83 8.53 -2.26
C ARG A 552 -33.17 8.15 -3.60
N ASP A 553 -32.55 9.12 -4.27
CA ASP A 553 -31.81 8.86 -5.51
C ASP A 553 -30.54 8.09 -5.21
N THR A 554 -29.81 8.46 -4.14
CA THR A 554 -28.64 7.71 -3.67
C THR A 554 -29.00 6.25 -3.38
N GLU A 555 -30.06 6.00 -2.60
CA GLU A 555 -30.46 4.63 -2.25
C GLU A 555 -30.95 3.82 -3.46
N ARG A 556 -31.57 4.49 -4.45
CA ARG A 556 -31.92 3.84 -5.72
C ARG A 556 -30.67 3.44 -6.50
N VAL A 557 -29.69 4.33 -6.62
CA VAL A 557 -28.41 4.02 -7.30
C VAL A 557 -27.68 2.90 -6.57
N ARG A 558 -27.59 2.95 -5.23
CA ARG A 558 -26.96 1.89 -4.42
C ARG A 558 -27.61 0.53 -4.68
N GLY A 559 -28.94 0.46 -4.68
CA GLY A 559 -29.67 -0.77 -4.97
C GLY A 559 -29.42 -1.32 -6.39
N VAL A 560 -29.18 -0.46 -7.37
CA VAL A 560 -28.78 -0.89 -8.73
C VAL A 560 -27.36 -1.45 -8.71
N MET A 561 -26.40 -0.74 -8.10
CA MET A 561 -25.02 -1.23 -7.99
C MET A 561 -24.96 -2.58 -7.28
N GLU A 562 -25.72 -2.77 -6.20
CA GLU A 562 -25.83 -4.05 -5.49
C GLU A 562 -26.44 -5.15 -6.37
N GLN A 563 -27.42 -4.82 -7.21
CA GLN A 563 -28.03 -5.78 -8.14
C GLN A 563 -27.05 -6.27 -9.21
N PHE A 564 -26.14 -5.40 -9.65
CA PHE A 564 -25.14 -5.70 -10.69
C PHE A 564 -23.75 -6.02 -10.13
N ALA A 565 -23.61 -6.08 -8.80
CA ALA A 565 -22.36 -6.39 -8.12
C ALA A 565 -21.74 -7.70 -8.64
N GLY A 566 -20.43 -7.65 -8.93
CA GLY A 566 -19.65 -8.78 -9.42
C GLY A 566 -19.74 -9.06 -10.93
N ARG A 567 -20.53 -8.28 -11.70
CA ARG A 567 -20.57 -8.37 -13.17
C ARG A 567 -19.24 -7.98 -13.82
N ASP A 568 -18.62 -6.92 -13.33
CA ASP A 568 -17.43 -6.31 -13.91
C ASP A 568 -16.12 -6.82 -13.29
N GLY A 569 -16.20 -7.95 -12.57
CA GLY A 569 -15.13 -8.56 -11.81
C GLY A 569 -14.96 -7.95 -10.41
N PRO A 570 -13.98 -8.46 -9.62
CA PRO A 570 -13.72 -7.94 -8.28
C PRO A 570 -13.15 -6.52 -8.33
N GLU A 571 -13.44 -5.72 -7.29
CA GLU A 571 -12.86 -4.39 -7.11
C GLU A 571 -11.34 -4.46 -6.97
N LYS A 572 -10.78 -5.46 -6.24
CA LYS A 572 -9.32 -5.65 -6.08
C LYS A 572 -8.90 -7.11 -5.98
#